data_AF-A0AAQ2JJ01-F1
#
_entry.id   AF-A0AAQ2JJ01-F1
#
_cell.length_a   1.000
_cell.length_b   1.000
_cell.length_c   1.000
_cell.angle_alpha   90.00
_cell.angle_beta   90.00
_cell.angle_gamma   90.00
#
_symmetry.space_group_name_H-M   'P 1'
#
loop_
_entity.id
_entity.type
_entity.pdbx_description
1 polymer ?
#
loop_
_entity_poly.entity_id
_entity_poly.type
_entity_poly.pdbx_seq_one_letter_code
_entity_poly.pdbx_strand_id
1 'polypeptide(L)'
;MSEPVSPPEIEQADREPEPRREPIFNLPPIVLAVIAICVAIYLLQQYVLSDAQQMTLLYDGAFIPVLYTGQYGFDWFLFTRPFTYAFMHGGFAHIAINMVWLAAFGSPLANRLGAFWFALFFAATGLASVALFWAMHPYGEAPLVGASGAISGMMGAAARFGFRTDRSAGKAAFAGPVLPIAMVLRSRGVMIFLAVWMMINLVTGLVGFAPGVDSQIAWEAHIGGFVAGFFGLRWFDRRWQPLDWETTDHRT
;
A
#
# COMPACT_ATOMS: atom_id res chain seq x y z
N MET A 1 -37.30 -58.90 40.37
CA MET A 1 -35.91 -58.64 40.83
C MET A 1 -35.03 -59.45 39.90
N SER A 2 -34.36 -58.87 38.90
CA SER A 2 -33.49 -57.69 38.91
C SER A 2 -33.49 -56.99 37.55
N GLU A 3 -33.58 -55.66 37.54
CA GLU A 3 -33.43 -54.82 36.33
C GLU A 3 -31.98 -54.82 35.83
N PRO A 4 -31.74 -54.66 34.51
CA PRO A 4 -30.40 -54.50 33.97
C PRO A 4 -29.90 -53.08 34.21
N VAL A 5 -28.70 -52.95 34.78
CA VAL A 5 -28.01 -51.67 35.00
C VAL A 5 -27.58 -51.09 33.65
N SER A 6 -28.09 -49.91 33.31
CA SER A 6 -27.61 -49.12 32.17
C SER A 6 -26.20 -48.57 32.44
N PRO A 7 -25.29 -48.54 31.44
CA PRO A 7 -23.96 -47.94 31.62
C PRO A 7 -24.08 -46.43 31.88
N PRO A 8 -23.14 -45.83 32.62
CA PRO A 8 -23.16 -44.40 32.88
C PRO A 8 -22.96 -43.63 31.58
N GLU A 9 -23.87 -42.68 31.34
CA GLU A 9 -23.80 -41.71 30.26
C GLU A 9 -22.50 -40.92 30.42
N ILE A 10 -21.54 -41.12 29.52
CA ILE A 10 -20.34 -40.28 29.48
C ILE A 10 -20.83 -38.92 28.97
N GLU A 11 -21.04 -38.01 29.92
CA GLU A 11 -21.25 -36.59 29.68
C GLU A 11 -20.09 -36.09 28.80
N GLN A 12 -20.32 -36.04 27.48
CA GLN A 12 -19.44 -35.33 26.55
C GLN A 12 -19.58 -33.86 26.90
N ALA A 13 -18.79 -33.41 27.88
CA ALA A 13 -18.61 -32.00 28.13
C ALA A 13 -18.22 -31.35 26.80
N ASP A 14 -19.14 -30.54 26.27
CA ASP A 14 -18.91 -29.62 25.16
C ASP A 14 -17.69 -28.77 25.52
N ARG A 15 -16.52 -29.21 25.08
CA ARG A 15 -15.31 -28.40 25.13
C ARG A 15 -15.51 -27.33 24.07
N GLU A 16 -15.99 -26.17 24.49
CA GLU A 16 -15.92 -24.96 23.69
C GLU A 16 -14.50 -24.87 23.10
N PRO A 17 -14.33 -24.77 21.77
CA PRO A 17 -13.02 -24.73 21.16
C PRO A 17 -12.26 -23.54 21.73
N GLU A 18 -11.12 -23.81 22.39
CA GLU A 18 -10.32 -22.74 22.98
C GLU A 18 -10.01 -21.66 21.92
N PRO A 19 -10.14 -20.37 22.27
CA PRO A 19 -9.86 -19.30 21.34
C PRO A 19 -8.40 -19.41 20.90
N ARG A 20 -8.20 -19.81 19.63
CA ARG A 20 -6.89 -19.84 18.99
C ARG A 20 -6.29 -18.45 19.13
N ARG A 21 -5.21 -18.32 19.89
CA ARG A 21 -4.40 -17.10 19.94
C ARG A 21 -3.78 -16.88 18.57
N GLU A 22 -4.49 -16.17 17.71
CA GLU A 22 -3.94 -15.70 16.45
C GLU A 22 -2.88 -14.63 16.77
N PRO A 23 -1.65 -14.77 16.26
CA PRO A 23 -0.62 -13.77 16.48
C PRO A 23 -1.10 -12.42 15.95
N ILE A 24 -0.99 -11.38 16.79
CA ILE A 24 -1.48 -10.01 16.53
C ILE A 24 -0.89 -9.41 15.24
N PHE A 25 0.23 -9.93 14.75
CA PHE A 25 0.93 -9.49 13.53
C PHE A 25 1.23 -10.65 12.58
N ASN A 26 0.21 -11.23 11.95
CA ASN A 26 0.44 -12.12 10.80
C ASN A 26 0.57 -11.29 9.51
N LEU A 27 1.69 -10.57 9.37
CA LEU A 27 1.98 -9.82 8.14
C LEU A 27 2.20 -10.80 6.99
N PRO A 28 1.59 -10.58 5.80
CA PRO A 28 1.83 -11.44 4.65
C PRO A 28 3.32 -11.44 4.29
N PRO A 29 3.92 -12.60 3.92
CA PRO A 29 5.36 -12.69 3.66
C PRO A 29 5.88 -11.66 2.65
N ILE A 30 5.10 -11.32 1.63
CA ILE A 30 5.48 -10.30 0.65
C ILE A 30 5.54 -8.89 1.24
N VAL A 31 4.64 -8.54 2.16
CA VAL A 31 4.64 -7.24 2.84
C VAL A 31 5.85 -7.16 3.77
N LEU A 32 6.11 -8.24 4.51
CA LEU A 32 7.29 -8.34 5.35
C LEU A 32 8.59 -8.23 4.52
N ALA A 33 8.64 -8.86 3.34
CA ALA A 33 9.79 -8.77 2.45
C ALA A 33 10.05 -7.33 1.97
N VAL A 34 9.00 -6.61 1.55
CA VAL A 34 9.12 -5.19 1.16
C VAL A 34 9.59 -4.34 2.34
N ILE A 35 9.01 -4.52 3.53
CA ILE A 35 9.43 -3.82 4.75
C ILE A 35 10.91 -4.11 5.05
N ALA A 36 11.32 -5.38 5.02
CA ALA A 36 12.68 -5.79 5.30
C ALA A 36 13.68 -5.19 4.31
N ILE A 37 13.35 -5.12 3.01
CA ILE A 37 14.19 -4.48 1.99
C ILE A 37 14.34 -2.98 2.28
N CYS A 38 13.24 -2.26 2.53
CA CYS A 38 13.28 -0.83 2.85
C CYS A 38 14.13 -0.56 4.09
N VAL A 39 13.94 -1.34 5.16
CA VAL A 39 14.68 -1.21 6.41
C VAL A 39 16.16 -1.55 6.20
N ALA A 40 16.48 -2.61 5.47
CA ALA A 40 17.87 -2.99 5.18
C ALA A 40 18.61 -1.90 4.40
N ILE A 41 17.99 -1.33 3.36
CA ILE A 41 18.57 -0.24 2.57
C ILE A 41 18.78 1.00 3.46
N TYR A 42 17.79 1.36 4.28
CA TYR A 42 17.92 2.50 5.19
C TYR A 42 19.02 2.29 6.23
N LEU A 43 19.12 1.12 6.86
CA LEU A 43 20.19 0.83 7.83
C LEU A 43 21.57 0.80 7.16
N LEU A 44 21.67 0.26 5.95
CA LEU A 44 22.89 0.29 5.16
C LEU A 44 23.33 1.74 4.90
N GLN A 45 22.40 2.60 4.46
CA GLN A 45 22.66 4.02 4.24
C GLN A 45 23.16 4.71 5.51
N GLN A 46 22.51 4.50 6.66
CA GLN A 46 22.80 5.26 7.88
C GLN A 46 24.04 4.78 8.65
N TYR A 47 24.36 3.49 8.60
CA TYR A 47 25.34 2.90 9.52
C TYR A 47 26.53 2.22 8.85
N VAL A 48 26.49 2.03 7.53
CA VAL A 48 27.53 1.25 6.81
C VAL A 48 28.21 2.09 5.73
N LEU A 49 27.45 2.84 4.95
CA LEU A 49 27.98 3.59 3.80
C LEU A 49 28.63 4.90 4.22
N SER A 50 29.76 5.22 3.60
CA SER A 50 30.35 6.57 3.67
C SER A 50 29.47 7.59 2.96
N ASP A 51 29.67 8.88 3.24
CA ASP A 51 28.90 9.96 2.60
C ASP A 51 28.94 9.88 1.07
N ALA A 52 30.11 9.61 0.49
CA ALA A 52 30.26 9.44 -0.96
C ALA A 52 29.44 8.24 -1.49
N GLN A 53 29.47 7.11 -0.78
CA GLN A 53 28.70 5.92 -1.16
C GLN A 53 27.19 6.13 -0.99
N GLN A 54 26.77 6.88 0.03
CA GLN A 54 25.37 7.26 0.22
C GLN A 54 24.87 8.13 -0.94
N MET A 55 25.68 9.10 -1.39
CA MET A 55 25.34 9.93 -2.55
C MET A 55 25.27 9.12 -3.84
N THR A 56 26.20 8.19 -4.07
CA THR A 56 26.12 7.27 -5.21
C THR A 56 24.85 6.43 -5.16
N LEU A 57 24.53 5.81 -4.02
CA LEU A 57 23.32 5.01 -3.87
C LEU A 57 22.06 5.85 -4.08
N LEU A 58 22.03 7.10 -3.58
CA LEU A 58 20.93 8.03 -3.80
C LEU A 58 20.76 8.36 -5.29
N TYR A 59 21.85 8.70 -5.98
CA TYR A 59 21.83 9.01 -7.41
C TYR A 59 21.40 7.81 -8.27
N ASP A 60 21.90 6.62 -7.98
CA ASP A 60 21.63 5.40 -8.75
C ASP A 60 20.23 4.82 -8.46
N GLY A 61 19.71 5.04 -7.24
CA GLY A 61 18.47 4.43 -6.79
C GLY A 61 17.24 5.34 -6.78
N ALA A 62 17.40 6.66 -6.61
CA ALA A 62 16.29 7.61 -6.56
C ALA A 62 15.76 7.95 -7.96
N PHE A 63 14.48 8.32 -8.05
CA PHE A 63 13.93 8.83 -9.29
C PHE A 63 14.20 10.33 -9.39
N ILE A 64 15.00 10.74 -10.39
CA ILE A 64 15.34 12.15 -10.63
C ILE A 64 14.73 12.56 -11.98
N PRO A 65 13.69 13.43 -12.01
CA PRO A 65 12.94 13.73 -13.23
C PRO A 65 13.78 14.21 -14.40
N VAL A 66 14.73 15.12 -14.15
CA VAL A 66 15.53 15.74 -15.20
C VAL A 66 16.34 14.73 -16.03
N LEU A 67 16.69 13.57 -15.46
CA LEU A 67 17.44 12.52 -16.17
C LEU A 67 16.62 11.84 -17.29
N TYR A 68 15.29 11.99 -17.26
CA TYR A 68 14.37 11.45 -18.27
C TYR A 68 14.02 12.45 -19.38
N THR A 69 14.64 13.63 -19.38
CA THR A 69 14.44 14.67 -20.43
C THR A 69 15.22 14.38 -21.72
N GLY A 70 16.15 13.43 -21.70
CA GLY A 70 17.05 13.12 -22.81
C GLY A 70 18.29 14.02 -22.90
N GLN A 71 18.47 14.98 -21.98
CA GLN A 71 19.59 15.93 -22.00
C GLN A 71 20.90 15.37 -21.41
N TYR A 72 20.84 14.28 -20.64
CA TYR A 72 21.96 13.78 -19.82
C TYR A 72 22.62 12.51 -20.39
N GLY A 73 22.32 12.15 -21.63
CA GLY A 73 22.87 10.95 -22.28
C GLY A 73 22.25 9.65 -21.74
N PHE A 74 22.88 8.53 -22.07
CA PHE A 74 22.42 7.20 -21.68
C PHE A 74 23.02 6.78 -20.33
N ASP A 75 22.14 6.31 -19.44
CA ASP A 75 22.50 5.73 -18.14
C ASP A 75 21.66 4.45 -17.93
N TRP A 76 22.33 3.36 -17.55
CA TRP A 76 21.67 2.07 -17.32
C TRP A 76 20.65 2.12 -16.19
N PHE A 77 20.85 2.99 -15.20
CA PHE A 77 19.95 3.18 -14.07
C PHE A 77 18.61 3.83 -14.46
N LEU A 78 18.48 4.38 -15.67
CA LEU A 78 17.20 4.92 -16.16
C LEU A 78 16.07 3.88 -16.14
N PHE A 79 16.40 2.59 -16.27
CA PHE A 79 15.43 1.50 -16.24
C PHE A 79 15.08 1.01 -14.82
N THR A 80 15.97 1.21 -13.85
CA THR A 80 15.80 0.69 -12.48
C THR A 80 15.27 1.74 -11.51
N ARG A 81 15.71 3.00 -11.62
CA ARG A 81 15.25 4.15 -10.80
C ARG A 81 13.72 4.28 -10.67
N PRO A 82 12.89 4.04 -11.71
CA PRO A 82 11.44 4.09 -11.59
C PRO A 82 10.84 3.04 -10.64
N PHE A 83 11.64 2.06 -10.22
CA PHE A 83 11.26 1.01 -9.28
C PHE A 83 12.01 1.11 -7.94
N THR A 84 13.33 1.34 -8.00
CA THR A 84 14.19 1.33 -6.81
C THR A 84 13.92 2.48 -5.85
N TYR A 85 13.44 3.62 -6.38
CA TYR A 85 13.12 4.79 -5.55
C TYR A 85 12.14 4.45 -4.42
N ALA A 86 11.23 3.50 -4.67
CA ALA A 86 10.19 3.07 -3.74
C ALA A 86 10.75 2.37 -2.49
N PHE A 87 12.01 1.93 -2.51
CA PHE A 87 12.66 1.26 -1.38
C PHE A 87 13.60 2.19 -0.60
N MET A 88 13.93 3.36 -1.15
CA MET A 88 14.83 4.34 -0.52
C MET A 88 14.06 5.31 0.38
N HIS A 89 14.69 5.78 1.47
CA HIS A 89 14.04 6.70 2.41
C HIS A 89 15.04 7.73 2.93
N GLY A 90 14.66 9.02 2.88
CA GLY A 90 15.53 10.13 3.28
C GLY A 90 15.62 10.40 4.78
N GLY A 91 14.93 9.65 5.63
CA GLY A 91 14.97 9.88 7.08
C GLY A 91 14.12 8.91 7.90
N PHE A 92 14.36 8.88 9.21
CA PHE A 92 13.74 7.91 10.13
C PHE A 92 12.21 8.04 10.18
N ALA A 93 11.69 9.25 10.37
CA ALA A 93 10.25 9.49 10.39
C ALA A 93 9.58 9.07 9.07
N HIS A 94 10.25 9.34 7.93
CA HIS A 94 9.75 8.98 6.61
C HIS A 94 9.61 7.45 6.46
N ILE A 95 10.65 6.68 6.77
CA ILE A 95 10.56 5.21 6.71
C ILE A 95 9.57 4.66 7.73
N ALA A 96 9.57 5.14 8.97
CA ALA A 96 8.68 4.65 10.02
C ALA A 96 7.21 4.79 9.62
N ILE A 97 6.83 5.97 9.12
CA ILE A 97 5.46 6.25 8.65
C ILE A 97 5.11 5.34 7.46
N ASN A 98 6.01 5.21 6.47
CA ASN A 98 5.76 4.34 5.32
C ASN A 98 5.58 2.87 5.73
N MET A 99 6.38 2.34 6.66
CA MET A 99 6.26 0.95 7.07
C MET A 99 4.96 0.68 7.82
N VAL A 100 4.51 1.62 8.66
CA VAL A 100 3.21 1.53 9.34
C VAL A 100 2.06 1.51 8.33
N TRP A 101 2.06 2.43 7.35
CA TRP A 101 1.01 2.48 6.34
C TRP A 101 1.06 1.30 5.35
N LEU A 102 2.26 0.84 4.99
CA LEU A 102 2.47 -0.37 4.20
C LEU A 102 1.93 -1.59 4.93
N ALA A 103 2.19 -1.74 6.22
CA ALA A 103 1.61 -2.81 7.02
C ALA A 103 0.07 -2.70 7.07
N ALA A 104 -0.47 -1.49 7.29
CA ALA A 104 -1.90 -1.27 7.44
C ALA A 104 -2.71 -1.52 6.15
N PHE A 105 -2.24 -1.00 5.01
CA PHE A 105 -2.95 -1.13 3.73
C PHE A 105 -2.44 -2.26 2.85
N GLY A 106 -1.15 -2.54 2.90
CA GLY A 106 -0.52 -3.60 2.11
C GLY A 106 -0.92 -4.98 2.59
N SER A 107 -1.00 -5.23 3.89
CA SER A 107 -1.35 -6.57 4.42
C SER A 107 -2.69 -7.09 3.93
N PRO A 108 -3.82 -6.37 4.13
CA PRO A 108 -5.09 -6.90 3.68
C PRO A 108 -5.22 -6.94 2.15
N LEU A 109 -4.55 -6.05 1.42
CA LEU A 109 -4.50 -6.11 -0.05
C LEU A 109 -3.69 -7.32 -0.52
N ALA A 110 -2.53 -7.60 0.07
CA ALA A 110 -1.71 -8.76 -0.24
C ALA A 110 -2.43 -10.08 0.07
N ASN A 111 -3.20 -10.14 1.17
CA ASN A 111 -4.05 -11.29 1.48
C ASN A 111 -5.15 -11.53 0.44
N ARG A 112 -5.65 -10.46 -0.21
CA ARG A 112 -6.64 -10.56 -1.28
C ARG A 112 -6.03 -10.96 -2.61
N LEU A 113 -4.94 -10.30 -3.01
CA LEU A 113 -4.32 -10.46 -4.33
C LEU A 113 -3.39 -11.68 -4.42
N GLY A 114 -2.80 -12.09 -3.28
CA GLY A 114 -1.66 -13.00 -3.25
C GLY A 114 -0.35 -12.30 -3.60
N ALA A 115 0.78 -12.97 -3.30
CA ALA A 115 2.11 -12.36 -3.35
C ALA A 115 2.50 -11.80 -4.73
N PHE A 116 2.29 -12.58 -5.80
CA PHE A 116 2.67 -12.18 -7.16
C PHE A 116 1.90 -10.94 -7.64
N TRP A 117 0.57 -10.94 -7.51
CA TRP A 117 -0.26 -9.81 -7.94
C TRP A 117 -0.08 -8.59 -7.06
N PHE A 118 0.19 -8.77 -5.77
CA PHE A 118 0.59 -7.67 -4.89
C PHE A 118 1.91 -7.03 -5.34
N ALA A 119 2.92 -7.82 -5.71
CA ALA A 119 4.19 -7.29 -6.20
C ALA A 119 4.00 -6.49 -7.51
N LEU A 120 3.19 -7.01 -8.46
CA LEU A 120 2.85 -6.27 -9.67
C LEU A 120 2.04 -5.00 -9.38
N PHE A 121 1.10 -5.05 -8.44
CA PHE A 121 0.33 -3.88 -8.02
C PHE A 121 1.24 -2.81 -7.41
N PHE A 122 2.16 -3.21 -6.52
CA PHE A 122 3.16 -2.33 -5.92
C PHE A 122 4.01 -1.64 -6.99
N ALA A 123 4.54 -2.41 -7.95
CA ALA A 123 5.34 -1.88 -9.05
C ALA A 123 4.53 -0.94 -9.96
N ALA A 124 3.33 -1.33 -10.37
CA ALA A 124 2.50 -0.54 -11.27
C ALA A 124 2.05 0.80 -10.66
N THR A 125 1.65 0.80 -9.38
CA THR A 125 1.28 2.04 -8.68
C THR A 125 2.50 2.91 -8.37
N GLY A 126 3.65 2.32 -8.07
CA GLY A 126 4.93 3.03 -7.97
C GLY A 126 5.34 3.70 -9.28
N LEU A 127 5.19 3.01 -10.42
CA LEU A 127 5.44 3.57 -11.75
C LEU A 127 4.49 4.72 -12.09
N ALA A 128 3.19 4.55 -11.80
CA ALA A 128 2.21 5.62 -12.02
C ALA A 128 2.51 6.87 -11.17
N SER A 129 3.08 6.68 -9.98
CA SER A 129 3.50 7.77 -9.10
C SER A 129 4.62 8.60 -9.73
N VAL A 130 5.70 7.96 -10.19
CA VAL A 130 6.81 8.67 -10.84
C VAL A 130 6.44 9.22 -12.21
N ALA A 131 5.53 8.56 -12.94
CA ALA A 131 5.01 9.06 -14.21
C ALA A 131 4.25 10.38 -14.03
N LEU A 132 3.36 10.48 -13.04
CA LEU A 132 2.66 11.74 -12.76
C LEU A 132 3.61 12.81 -12.23
N PHE A 133 4.53 12.45 -11.33
CA PHE A 133 5.53 13.38 -10.82
C PHE A 133 6.40 13.97 -11.94
N TRP A 134 6.90 13.13 -12.85
CA TRP A 134 7.67 13.56 -14.01
C TRP A 134 6.86 14.43 -14.98
N ALA A 135 5.59 14.11 -15.22
CA ALA A 135 4.73 14.91 -16.09
C ALA A 135 4.52 16.34 -15.55
N MET A 136 4.52 16.51 -14.22
CA MET A 136 4.35 17.80 -13.55
C MET A 136 5.69 18.56 -13.42
N HIS A 137 6.79 17.84 -13.19
CA HIS A 137 8.11 18.40 -12.88
C HIS A 137 9.22 17.80 -13.75
N PRO A 138 9.14 17.84 -15.10
CA PRO A 138 10.07 17.11 -15.95
C PRO A 138 11.52 17.60 -15.85
N TYR A 139 11.74 18.85 -15.45
CA TYR A 139 13.06 19.45 -15.26
C TYR A 139 13.48 19.53 -13.78
N GLY A 140 12.75 18.87 -12.88
CA GLY A 140 13.10 18.83 -11.46
C GLY A 140 14.38 18.03 -11.21
N GLU A 141 15.28 18.61 -10.40
CA GLU A 141 16.54 17.99 -10.00
C GLU A 141 16.44 17.26 -8.64
N ALA A 142 15.36 17.51 -7.89
CA ALA A 142 15.16 16.92 -6.58
C ALA A 142 14.95 15.40 -6.69
N PRO A 143 15.73 14.58 -5.96
CA PRO A 143 15.56 13.14 -5.95
C PRO A 143 14.26 12.75 -5.22
N LEU A 144 13.42 11.97 -5.90
CA LEU A 144 12.24 11.36 -5.33
C LEU A 144 12.59 9.99 -4.76
N VAL A 145 12.25 9.75 -3.50
CA VAL A 145 12.42 8.48 -2.78
C VAL A 145 11.19 8.18 -1.92
N GLY A 146 10.93 6.90 -1.65
CA GLY A 146 9.93 6.45 -0.68
C GLY A 146 8.85 5.56 -1.28
N ALA A 147 8.38 4.60 -0.48
CA ALA A 147 7.31 3.67 -0.84
C ALA A 147 5.92 4.33 -0.93
N SER A 148 5.81 5.60 -0.54
CA SER A 148 4.56 6.33 -0.31
C SER A 148 3.66 6.44 -1.56
N GLY A 149 4.25 6.48 -2.77
CA GLY A 149 3.49 6.42 -4.02
C GLY A 149 2.73 5.09 -4.18
N ALA A 150 3.43 3.96 -4.00
CA ALA A 150 2.80 2.63 -4.05
C ALA A 150 1.80 2.43 -2.90
N ILE A 151 2.12 2.90 -1.69
CA ILE A 151 1.21 2.89 -0.54
C ILE A 151 -0.06 3.71 -0.83
N SER A 152 0.08 4.88 -1.48
CA SER A 152 -1.07 5.68 -1.92
C SER A 152 -1.95 4.91 -2.92
N GLY A 153 -1.34 4.11 -3.79
CA GLY A 153 -2.09 3.15 -4.60
C GLY A 153 -2.87 2.13 -3.79
N MET A 154 -2.29 1.58 -2.73
CA MET A 154 -3.00 0.66 -1.82
C MET A 154 -4.18 1.36 -1.11
N MET A 155 -4.02 2.64 -0.74
CA MET A 155 -5.11 3.46 -0.21
C MET A 155 -6.22 3.68 -1.26
N GLY A 156 -5.85 3.92 -2.51
CA GLY A 156 -6.78 4.00 -3.64
C GLY A 156 -7.58 2.72 -3.84
N ALA A 157 -6.91 1.57 -3.80
CA ALA A 157 -7.57 0.27 -3.81
C ALA A 157 -8.48 0.07 -2.59
N ALA A 158 -8.03 0.46 -1.38
CA ALA A 158 -8.80 0.35 -0.14
C ALA A 158 -10.11 1.16 -0.18
N ALA A 159 -10.07 2.36 -0.79
CA ALA A 159 -11.26 3.19 -0.97
C ALA A 159 -12.35 2.49 -1.79
N ARG A 160 -11.97 1.59 -2.72
CA ARG A 160 -12.90 0.76 -3.50
C ARG A 160 -13.60 -0.33 -2.68
N PHE A 161 -13.13 -0.63 -1.47
CA PHE A 161 -13.79 -1.53 -0.52
C PHE A 161 -14.61 -0.78 0.55
N GLY A 162 -14.64 0.55 0.47
CA GLY A 162 -15.41 1.40 1.39
C GLY A 162 -14.91 1.39 2.84
N PHE A 163 -13.67 0.91 3.08
CA PHE A 163 -13.10 0.70 4.42
C PHE A 163 -14.00 -0.11 5.38
N ARG A 164 -14.86 -0.97 4.84
CA ARG A 164 -15.80 -1.77 5.63
C ARG A 164 -15.02 -2.82 6.42
N THR A 165 -14.74 -2.52 7.68
CA THR A 165 -14.29 -3.53 8.64
C THR A 165 -15.54 -4.10 9.30
N ASP A 166 -15.91 -5.32 8.93
CA ASP A 166 -17.03 -6.01 9.59
C ASP A 166 -16.54 -6.55 10.95
N ARG A 167 -16.53 -5.68 11.96
CA ARG A 167 -16.02 -5.97 13.31
C ARG A 167 -16.77 -7.10 14.01
N SER A 168 -18.01 -7.39 13.60
CA SER A 168 -18.82 -8.47 14.19
C SER A 168 -18.40 -9.86 13.73
N ALA A 169 -17.69 -9.98 12.61
CA ALA A 169 -17.38 -11.27 11.97
C ALA A 169 -15.87 -11.57 11.87
N GLY A 170 -15.00 -10.71 12.41
CA GLY A 170 -13.54 -10.88 12.29
C GLY A 170 -13.01 -10.80 10.85
N LYS A 171 -13.82 -10.29 9.90
CA LYS A 171 -13.46 -10.28 8.47
C LYS A 171 -12.52 -9.12 8.16
N ALA A 172 -11.44 -9.42 7.43
CA ALA A 172 -10.46 -8.43 6.97
C ALA A 172 -11.14 -7.29 6.20
N ALA A 173 -10.59 -6.06 6.30
CA ALA A 173 -11.13 -4.83 5.69
C ALA A 173 -11.31 -4.86 4.15
N PHE A 174 -10.86 -5.94 3.49
CA PHE A 174 -10.89 -6.16 2.03
C PHE A 174 -11.67 -7.44 1.64
N ALA A 175 -12.41 -8.03 2.58
CA ALA A 175 -13.13 -9.30 2.36
C ALA A 175 -14.43 -9.15 1.53
N GLY A 176 -14.89 -7.92 1.29
CA GLY A 176 -16.13 -7.64 0.54
C GLY A 176 -15.97 -7.54 -0.98
N PRO A 177 -17.08 -7.40 -1.71
CA PRO A 177 -17.06 -7.06 -3.13
C PRO A 177 -16.48 -5.65 -3.34
N VAL A 178 -15.88 -5.44 -4.51
CA VAL A 178 -15.40 -4.11 -4.90
C VAL A 178 -16.62 -3.23 -5.18
N LEU A 179 -16.73 -2.08 -4.52
CA LEU A 179 -17.88 -1.19 -4.63
C LEU A 179 -17.87 -0.45 -5.97
N PRO A 180 -19.01 -0.18 -6.62
CA PRO A 180 -19.07 0.70 -7.79
C PRO A 180 -18.64 2.14 -7.46
N ILE A 181 -18.08 2.87 -8.43
CA ILE A 181 -17.54 4.23 -8.20
C ILE A 181 -18.62 5.15 -7.62
N ALA A 182 -19.84 5.08 -8.15
CA ALA A 182 -20.97 5.88 -7.66
C ALA A 182 -21.27 5.62 -6.18
N MET A 183 -21.11 4.38 -5.70
CA MET A 183 -21.31 4.04 -4.29
C MET A 183 -20.14 4.52 -3.43
N VAL A 184 -18.91 4.44 -3.94
CA VAL A 184 -17.72 4.97 -3.25
C VAL A 184 -17.86 6.48 -3.03
N LEU A 185 -18.26 7.24 -4.06
CA LEU A 185 -18.43 8.69 -3.98
C LEU A 185 -19.58 9.13 -3.06
N ARG A 186 -20.56 8.26 -2.81
CA ARG A 186 -21.65 8.49 -1.84
C ARG A 186 -21.27 8.07 -0.42
N SER A 187 -20.17 7.35 -0.23
CA SER A 187 -19.73 6.87 1.08
C SER A 187 -19.09 8.01 1.88
N ARG A 188 -19.79 8.48 2.93
CA ARG A 188 -19.28 9.53 3.82
C ARG A 188 -17.90 9.18 4.41
N GLY A 189 -17.69 7.93 4.81
CA GLY A 189 -16.40 7.49 5.38
C GLY A 189 -15.25 7.58 4.39
N VAL A 190 -15.47 7.14 3.14
CA VAL A 190 -14.45 7.25 2.09
C VAL A 190 -14.17 8.70 1.74
N MET A 191 -15.22 9.52 1.60
CA MET A 191 -15.04 10.94 1.27
C MET A 191 -14.30 11.72 2.36
N ILE A 192 -14.56 11.42 3.65
CA ILE A 192 -13.79 11.98 4.76
C ILE A 192 -12.32 11.52 4.68
N PHE A 193 -12.08 10.23 4.46
CA PHE A 193 -10.72 9.71 4.28
C PHE A 193 -9.99 10.43 3.14
N LEU A 194 -10.61 10.54 1.96
CA LEU A 194 -10.04 11.23 0.80
C LEU A 194 -9.70 12.69 1.11
N ALA A 195 -10.61 13.41 1.76
CA ALA A 195 -10.42 14.81 2.13
C ALA A 195 -9.27 14.98 3.12
N VAL A 196 -9.22 14.16 4.18
CA VAL A 196 -8.15 14.19 5.19
C VAL A 196 -6.82 13.79 4.56
N TRP A 197 -6.80 12.71 3.78
CA TRP A 197 -5.61 12.25 3.08
C TRP A 197 -5.06 13.34 2.15
N MET A 198 -5.90 13.95 1.30
CA MET A 198 -5.49 15.03 0.42
C MET A 198 -4.99 16.26 1.19
N MET A 199 -5.68 16.64 2.27
CA MET A 199 -5.26 17.75 3.13
C MET A 199 -3.88 17.50 3.73
N ILE A 200 -3.63 16.32 4.31
CA ILE A 200 -2.34 15.96 4.88
C ILE A 200 -1.27 16.05 3.81
N ASN A 201 -1.48 15.42 2.64
CA ASN A 201 -0.54 15.46 1.53
C ASN A 201 -0.19 16.89 1.10
N LEU A 202 -1.19 17.75 0.93
CA LEU A 202 -0.98 19.14 0.53
C LEU A 202 -0.23 19.93 1.60
N VAL A 203 -0.63 19.84 2.86
CA VAL A 203 0.03 20.54 3.98
C VAL A 203 1.48 20.11 4.08
N THR A 204 1.75 18.80 4.04
CA THR A 204 3.11 18.28 4.12
C THR A 204 3.94 18.55 2.86
N GLY A 205 3.32 18.68 1.70
CA GLY A 205 3.99 19.09 0.46
C GLY A 205 4.41 20.57 0.48
N LEU A 206 3.58 21.43 1.09
CA LEU A 206 3.84 22.87 1.19
C LEU A 206 4.74 23.28 2.37
N VAL A 207 4.62 22.57 3.50
CA VAL A 207 5.24 22.96 4.79
C VAL A 207 6.37 21.99 5.20
N GLY A 208 6.43 20.79 4.63
CA GLY A 208 7.31 19.71 5.08
C GLY A 208 6.77 18.96 6.30
N PHE A 209 7.52 17.96 6.77
CA PHE A 209 7.14 17.15 7.94
C PHE A 209 7.39 17.87 9.28
N ALA A 210 8.39 18.74 9.33
CA ALA A 210 8.75 19.51 10.51
C ALA A 210 9.46 20.81 10.09
N PRO A 211 9.30 21.91 10.84
CA PRO A 211 10.05 23.14 10.59
C PRO A 211 11.56 22.87 10.59
N GLY A 212 12.25 23.25 9.51
CA GLY A 212 13.70 23.07 9.36
C GLY A 212 14.16 21.70 8.85
N VAL A 213 13.24 20.81 8.44
CA VAL A 213 13.57 19.57 7.73
C VAL A 213 13.23 19.75 6.25
N ASP A 214 14.25 19.90 5.41
CA ASP A 214 14.13 20.01 3.95
C ASP A 214 13.82 18.64 3.32
N SER A 215 12.62 18.14 3.57
CA SER A 215 12.07 16.97 2.88
C SER A 215 10.69 17.32 2.34
N GLN A 216 10.66 17.99 1.18
CA GLN A 216 9.39 18.26 0.48
C GLN A 216 8.76 16.94 0.05
N ILE A 217 7.49 16.75 0.41
CA ILE A 217 6.73 15.58 0.01
C ILE A 217 6.19 15.81 -1.40
N ALA A 218 6.50 14.89 -2.32
CA ALA A 218 5.94 14.85 -3.66
C ALA A 218 4.48 14.38 -3.65
N TRP A 219 3.56 15.25 -3.23
CA TRP A 219 2.12 14.98 -3.17
C TRP A 219 1.55 14.57 -4.54
N GLU A 220 2.11 15.05 -5.64
CA GLU A 220 1.75 14.65 -7.00
C GLU A 220 2.05 13.17 -7.24
N ALA A 221 3.18 12.67 -6.74
CA ALA A 221 3.50 11.25 -6.83
C ALA A 221 2.46 10.40 -6.09
N HIS A 222 2.00 10.86 -4.93
CA HIS A 222 0.96 10.18 -4.15
C HIS A 222 -0.38 10.14 -4.89
N ILE A 223 -0.75 11.23 -5.58
CA ILE A 223 -1.94 11.24 -6.45
C ILE A 223 -1.82 10.21 -7.56
N GLY A 224 -0.66 10.13 -8.23
CA GLY A 224 -0.43 9.21 -9.33
C GLY A 224 -0.62 7.76 -8.91
N GLY A 225 0.00 7.39 -7.78
CA GLY A 225 -0.20 6.08 -7.15
C GLY A 225 -1.66 5.83 -6.78
N PHE A 226 -2.30 6.78 -6.08
CA PHE A 226 -3.70 6.67 -5.64
C PHE A 226 -4.65 6.40 -6.79
N VAL A 227 -4.59 7.21 -7.85
CA VAL A 227 -5.44 7.09 -9.04
C VAL A 227 -5.22 5.73 -9.71
N ALA A 228 -3.97 5.32 -9.90
CA ALA A 228 -3.65 4.02 -10.47
C ALA A 228 -4.19 2.86 -9.64
N GLY A 229 -4.09 2.92 -8.30
CA GLY A 229 -4.65 1.89 -7.43
C GLY A 229 -6.18 1.86 -7.44
N PHE A 230 -6.82 3.03 -7.40
CA PHE A 230 -8.28 3.17 -7.36
C PHE A 230 -8.95 2.61 -8.62
N PHE A 231 -8.47 3.01 -9.80
CA PHE A 231 -9.03 2.57 -11.07
C PHE A 231 -8.43 1.23 -11.53
N GLY A 232 -7.20 0.93 -11.10
CA GLY A 232 -6.43 -0.20 -11.61
C GLY A 232 -6.60 -1.52 -10.87
N LEU A 233 -7.19 -1.52 -9.69
CA LEU A 233 -7.37 -2.71 -8.87
C LEU A 233 -7.95 -3.92 -9.64
N ARG A 234 -8.88 -3.69 -10.58
CA ARG A 234 -9.55 -4.76 -11.34
C ARG A 234 -8.61 -5.69 -12.09
N TRP A 235 -7.45 -5.18 -12.53
CA TRP A 235 -6.50 -5.97 -13.32
C TRP A 235 -5.63 -6.89 -12.46
N PHE A 236 -5.63 -6.69 -11.14
CA PHE A 236 -4.83 -7.47 -10.20
C PHE A 236 -5.69 -8.43 -9.36
N ASP A 237 -6.98 -8.12 -9.21
CA ASP A 237 -7.90 -8.89 -8.37
C ASP A 237 -8.60 -10.02 -9.14
N ARG A 238 -8.10 -11.25 -8.95
CA ARG A 238 -8.70 -12.45 -9.57
C ARG A 238 -10.08 -12.81 -9.00
N ARG A 239 -10.47 -12.25 -7.86
CA ARG A 239 -11.79 -12.46 -7.24
C ARG A 239 -12.76 -11.33 -7.59
N TRP A 240 -12.46 -10.57 -8.66
CA TRP A 240 -13.35 -9.53 -9.13
C TRP A 240 -14.70 -10.14 -9.52
N GLN A 241 -15.73 -9.77 -8.76
CA GLN A 241 -17.12 -10.07 -9.05
C GLN A 241 -17.87 -8.73 -9.10
N PRO A 242 -18.46 -8.36 -10.25
CA PRO A 242 -19.42 -7.26 -10.31
C PRO A 242 -20.58 -7.56 -9.35
N LEU A 243 -21.17 -6.52 -8.75
CA LEU A 243 -22.38 -6.73 -7.94
C LEU A 243 -23.54 -7.16 -8.85
N ASP A 244 -24.33 -8.14 -8.39
CA ASP A 244 -25.40 -8.82 -9.17
C ASP A 244 -26.44 -7.90 -9.83
N TRP A 245 -26.59 -6.65 -9.36
CA TRP A 245 -27.51 -5.68 -9.95
C TRP A 245 -26.97 -4.97 -11.20
N GLU A 246 -25.66 -5.04 -11.50
CA GLU A 246 -25.10 -4.57 -12.77
C GLU A 246 -25.43 -5.52 -13.94
N THR A 247 -25.84 -6.76 -13.64
CA THR A 247 -26.22 -7.78 -14.62
C THR A 247 -27.74 -7.94 -14.82
N THR A 248 -28.57 -7.25 -14.04
CA THR A 248 -30.02 -7.24 -14.27
C THR A 248 -30.34 -6.18 -15.31
N ASP A 249 -30.35 -6.61 -16.56
CA ASP A 249 -30.92 -5.89 -17.70
C ASP A 249 -32.34 -5.44 -17.33
N HIS A 250 -32.54 -4.14 -17.14
CA HIS A 250 -33.87 -3.53 -17.06
C HIS A 250 -34.49 -3.51 -18.46
N ARG A 251 -34.74 -4.71 -19.01
CA ARG A 251 -35.62 -4.95 -20.16
C ARG A 251 -36.87 -5.63 -19.66
N THR A 252 -37.78 -4.84 -19.09
CA THR A 252 -39.22 -5.11 -19.05
C THR A 252 -39.94 -3.79 -19.10
#